data_AF-A0A2H0D254-F1
#
_entry.id   AF-A0A2H0D254-F1
#
_cell.length_a   1.000
_cell.length_b   1.000
_cell.length_c   1.000
_cell.angle_alpha   90.00
_cell.angle_beta   90.00
_cell.angle_gamma   90.00
#
_symmetry.space_group_name_H-M   'P 1'
#
loop_
_entity.id
_entity.type
_entity.pdbx_description
1 polymer ?
#
loop_
_entity_poly.entity_id
_entity_poly.type
_entity_poly.pdbx_seq_one_letter_code
_entity_poly.pdbx_strand_id
1 'polypeptide(L)'
;MLDHLDDYLLYLQTNNYSDETVYNYERDLKLFENYLQNNNIKFDEINKKNIEQYKAWLNSRDRETAGGLSPAGDKKLLARSINRTLSAIRGYLRYLIDLDYHCPIAPEVIKFIKTTKKHPQVAELY
;
A
#
# COMPACT_ATOMS: atom_id res chain seq x y z
N MET A 1 -5.35 -0.60 15.93
CA MET A 1 -4.51 -1.74 15.55
C MET A 1 -5.16 -2.40 14.35
N LEU A 2 -4.40 -3.02 13.44
CA LEU A 2 -4.97 -3.92 12.43
C LEU A 2 -5.24 -5.27 13.09
N ASP A 3 -6.48 -5.75 12.99
CA ASP A 3 -6.87 -7.01 13.62
C ASP A 3 -6.26 -8.21 12.89
N HIS A 4 -5.84 -9.26 13.60
CA HIS A 4 -5.27 -10.48 13.00
C HIS A 4 -4.02 -10.25 12.11
N LEU A 5 -3.28 -9.15 12.30
CA LEU A 5 -2.07 -8.90 11.51
C LEU A 5 -1.02 -9.99 11.67
N ASP A 6 -0.74 -10.42 12.91
CA ASP A 6 0.25 -11.46 13.18
C ASP A 6 -0.17 -12.81 12.55
N ASP A 7 -1.46 -13.15 12.65
CA ASP A 7 -2.02 -14.35 12.02
C ASP A 7 -1.89 -14.29 10.49
N TYR A 8 -2.11 -13.11 9.89
CA TYR A 8 -1.92 -12.91 8.45
C TYR A 8 -0.46 -13.09 8.03
N LEU A 9 0.50 -12.60 8.82
CA LEU A 9 1.93 -12.79 8.51
C LEU A 9 2.33 -14.28 8.62
N LEU A 10 1.82 -15.00 9.62
CA LEU A 10 1.99 -16.44 9.74
C LEU A 10 1.33 -17.18 8.56
N TYR A 11 0.14 -16.75 8.13
CA TYR A 11 -0.52 -17.27 6.93
C TYR A 11 0.35 -17.10 5.68
N LEU A 12 1.01 -15.95 5.49
CA LEU A 12 1.94 -15.77 4.38
C LEU A 12 3.14 -16.74 4.49
N GLN A 13 3.73 -16.90 5.67
CA GLN A 13 4.85 -17.82 5.87
C GLN A 13 4.46 -19.27 5.56
N THR A 14 3.32 -19.74 6.06
CA THR A 14 2.81 -21.10 5.82
C THR A 14 2.42 -21.36 4.37
N ASN A 15 2.18 -20.30 3.58
CA ASN A 15 1.98 -20.37 2.13
C ASN A 15 3.29 -20.20 1.33
N ASN A 16 4.45 -20.42 1.94
CA ASN A 16 5.77 -20.42 1.30
C ASN A 16 6.20 -19.06 0.71
N TYR A 17 5.70 -17.95 1.24
CA TYR A 17 6.28 -16.64 0.94
C TYR A 17 7.65 -16.51 1.59
N SER A 18 8.61 -15.90 0.90
CA SER A 18 9.94 -15.68 1.47
C SER A 18 9.90 -14.70 2.64
N ASP A 19 10.85 -14.82 3.59
CA ASP A 19 10.98 -13.89 4.72
C ASP A 19 11.06 -12.43 4.28
N GLU A 20 11.78 -12.15 3.19
CA GLU A 20 11.84 -10.80 2.61
C GLU A 20 10.46 -10.33 2.14
N THR A 21 9.66 -11.22 1.55
CA THR A 21 8.30 -10.88 1.12
C THR A 21 7.41 -10.62 2.32
N VAL A 22 7.41 -11.49 3.33
CA VAL A 22 6.64 -11.32 4.57
C VAL A 22 7.01 -10.00 5.26
N TYR A 23 8.31 -9.70 5.39
CA TYR A 23 8.80 -8.43 5.94
C TYR A 23 8.30 -7.23 5.14
N ASN A 24 8.27 -7.32 3.81
CA ASN A 24 7.72 -6.24 2.97
C ASN A 24 6.22 -6.03 3.21
N TYR A 25 5.43 -7.10 3.39
CA TYR A 25 4.02 -6.99 3.75
C TYR A 25 3.85 -6.37 5.14
N GLU A 26 4.58 -6.84 6.14
CA GLU A 26 4.55 -6.32 7.51
C GLU A 26 4.87 -4.81 7.52
N ARG A 27 5.98 -4.41 6.90
CA ARG A 27 6.39 -2.99 6.84
C ARG A 27 5.30 -2.12 6.21
N ASP A 28 4.75 -2.57 5.10
CA ASP A 28 3.75 -1.81 4.35
C ASP A 28 2.41 -1.74 5.12
N LEU A 29 2.01 -2.80 5.82
CA LEU A 29 0.81 -2.81 6.67
C LEU A 29 0.98 -1.98 7.96
N LYS A 30 2.15 -2.05 8.63
CA LYS A 30 2.46 -1.19 9.78
C LYS A 30 2.47 0.29 9.39
N LEU A 31 2.90 0.62 8.17
CA LEU A 31 2.80 1.98 7.66
C LEU A 31 1.34 2.45 7.56
N PHE A 32 0.44 1.59 7.10
CA PHE A 32 -1.00 1.88 7.05
C PHE A 32 -1.60 1.99 8.45
N GLU A 33 -1.26 1.06 9.35
CA GLU A 33 -1.68 1.08 10.75
C GLU A 33 -1.30 2.40 11.44
N ASN A 34 -0.03 2.81 11.33
CA ASN A 34 0.45 4.07 11.89
C ASN A 34 -0.31 5.28 11.34
N TYR A 35 -0.66 5.27 10.06
CA TYR A 35 -1.49 6.31 9.48
C TYR A 35 -2.89 6.34 10.11
N LEU A 36 -3.54 5.19 10.28
CA LEU A 36 -4.86 5.10 10.91
C LEU A 36 -4.81 5.61 12.35
N GLN A 37 -3.81 5.19 13.13
CA GLN A 37 -3.60 5.64 14.51
C GLN A 37 -3.41 7.15 14.60
N ASN A 38 -2.54 7.73 13.76
CA ASN A 38 -2.28 9.17 13.73
C ASN A 38 -3.51 10.00 13.33
N ASN A 39 -4.46 9.41 12.61
CA ASN A 39 -5.72 10.05 12.23
C ASN A 39 -6.90 9.61 13.11
N ASN A 40 -6.64 8.86 14.19
CA ASN A 40 -7.64 8.33 15.11
C ASN A 40 -8.79 7.57 14.41
N ILE A 41 -8.45 6.80 13.37
CA ILE A 41 -9.39 5.96 12.61
C ILE A 41 -9.32 4.55 13.19
N LYS A 42 -10.44 4.04 13.70
CA LYS A 42 -10.55 2.63 14.13
C LYS A 42 -10.64 1.71 12.93
N PHE A 43 -10.22 0.46 13.11
CA PHE A 43 -10.24 -0.55 12.05
C PHE A 43 -11.65 -0.74 11.46
N ASP A 44 -12.66 -0.93 12.32
CA ASP A 44 -14.06 -1.12 11.91
C ASP A 44 -14.70 0.09 11.22
N GLU A 45 -14.10 1.28 11.37
CA GLU A 45 -14.59 2.54 10.81
C GLU A 45 -13.93 2.90 9.48
N ILE A 46 -12.96 2.09 9.02
CA ILE A 46 -12.30 2.28 7.74
C ILE A 46 -13.37 2.27 6.65
N ASN A 47 -13.34 3.30 5.80
CA ASN A 47 -14.20 3.40 4.64
C ASN A 47 -13.40 3.87 3.40
N LYS A 48 -14.08 3.92 2.25
CA LYS A 48 -13.47 4.30 0.97
C LYS A 48 -12.78 5.68 1.02
N LYS A 49 -13.33 6.64 1.78
CA LYS A 49 -12.75 7.97 1.92
C LYS A 49 -11.41 7.91 2.65
N ASN A 50 -11.29 7.10 3.71
CA ASN A 50 -10.03 6.94 4.42
C ASN A 50 -8.93 6.35 3.51
N ILE A 51 -9.29 5.41 2.63
CA ILE A 51 -8.33 4.85 1.65
C ILE A 51 -7.86 5.90 0.65
N GLU A 52 -8.76 6.74 0.12
CA GLU A 52 -8.35 7.82 -0.79
C GLU A 52 -7.50 8.89 -0.08
N GLN A 53 -7.81 9.21 1.18
CA GLN A 53 -6.99 10.10 2.01
C GLN A 53 -5.61 9.51 2.30
N TYR A 54 -5.53 8.21 2.59
CA TYR A 54 -4.26 7.51 2.78
C TYR A 54 -3.40 7.54 1.51
N LYS A 55 -4.01 7.31 0.34
CA LYS A 55 -3.33 7.41 -0.96
C LYS A 55 -2.79 8.82 -1.20
N ALA A 56 -3.57 9.85 -0.89
CA ALA A 56 -3.13 11.24 -1.01
C ALA A 56 -1.94 11.54 -0.08
N TRP A 57 -2.01 11.04 1.16
CA TRP A 57 -0.94 11.17 2.15
C TRP A 57 0.34 10.45 1.74
N LEU A 58 0.26 9.23 1.19
CA LEU A 58 1.42 8.54 0.63
C LEU A 58 2.05 9.34 -0.51
N ASN A 59 1.23 9.98 -1.35
CA ASN A 59 1.72 10.79 -2.45
C ASN A 59 2.37 12.11 -2.00
N SER A 60 1.91 12.72 -0.89
CA SER A 60 2.48 13.95 -0.35
C SER A 60 3.76 13.68 0.45
N ARG A 61 3.75 12.67 1.31
CA ARG A 61 4.89 12.33 2.17
C ARG A 61 6.14 12.00 1.36
N ASP A 62 5.97 11.26 0.26
CA ASP A 62 7.08 10.89 -0.60
C ASP A 62 7.67 12.11 -1.35
N ARG A 63 6.84 13.13 -1.64
CA ARG A 63 7.31 14.43 -2.18
C ARG A 63 8.14 15.20 -1.17
N GLU A 64 7.77 15.16 0.12
CA GLU A 64 8.50 15.82 1.20
C GLU A 64 9.86 15.15 1.44
N THR A 65 9.92 13.81 1.46
CA THR A 65 11.20 13.08 1.55
C THR A 65 12.08 13.22 0.29
N ALA A 66 11.47 13.36 -0.89
CA ALA A 66 12.20 13.67 -2.13
C ALA A 66 12.76 15.11 -2.16
N GLY A 67 12.28 16.00 -1.28
CA GLY A 67 12.71 17.40 -1.16
C GLY A 67 14.08 17.61 -0.53
N GLY A 68 14.78 16.56 -0.08
CA GLY A 68 16.09 16.66 0.55
C GLY A 68 17.23 15.85 -0.08
N LEU A 69 16.95 14.71 -0.74
CA LEU A 69 18.00 13.74 -1.11
C LEU A 69 17.77 12.97 -2.43
N SER A 70 16.82 13.35 -3.28
CA SER A 70 16.60 12.63 -4.54
C SER A 70 16.39 13.60 -5.72
N PRO A 71 17.35 13.70 -6.66
CA PRO A 71 17.22 14.54 -7.83
C PRO A 71 16.15 13.94 -8.73
N ALA A 72 14.92 14.46 -8.73
CA ALA A 72 13.89 14.14 -9.72
C ALA A 72 13.78 12.63 -10.08
N GLY A 73 13.97 11.75 -9.09
CA GLY A 73 14.17 10.32 -9.29
C GLY A 73 12.85 9.58 -9.44
N ASP A 74 12.40 9.45 -10.68
CA ASP A 74 11.37 8.54 -11.17
C ASP A 74 10.05 8.47 -10.38
N LYS A 75 9.07 9.29 -10.84
CA LYS A 75 7.63 9.14 -10.51
C LYS A 75 7.11 7.69 -10.66
N LYS A 76 7.79 6.84 -11.43
CA LYS A 76 7.51 5.40 -11.56
C LYS A 76 7.86 4.61 -10.30
N LEU A 77 8.98 4.90 -9.64
CA LEU A 77 9.39 4.25 -8.39
C LEU A 77 8.42 4.61 -7.26
N LEU A 78 7.99 5.88 -7.21
CA LEU A 78 6.93 6.37 -6.31
C LEU A 78 5.63 5.58 -6.49
N ALA A 79 5.15 5.47 -7.72
CA ALA A 79 3.91 4.77 -8.01
C ALA A 79 3.99 3.26 -7.74
N ARG A 80 5.16 2.66 -7.95
CA ARG A 80 5.42 1.25 -7.63
C ARG A 80 5.38 1.00 -6.12
N SER A 81 6.00 1.86 -5.32
CA SER A 81 5.99 1.74 -3.85
C SER A 81 4.57 1.87 -3.30
N ILE A 82 3.82 2.88 -3.74
CA ILE A 82 2.42 3.09 -3.33
C ILE A 82 1.55 1.88 -3.73
N ASN A 83 1.65 1.42 -4.97
CA ASN A 83 0.86 0.27 -5.43
C ASN A 83 1.25 -1.03 -4.72
N ARG A 84 2.52 -1.19 -4.28
CA ARG A 84 2.94 -2.30 -3.42
C ARG A 84 2.22 -2.23 -2.07
N THR A 85 2.21 -1.08 -1.41
CA THR A 85 1.49 -0.89 -0.14
C THR A 85 -0.01 -1.15 -0.29
N LEU A 86 -0.65 -0.64 -1.35
CA LEU A 86 -2.06 -0.91 -1.64
C LEU A 86 -2.33 -2.40 -1.91
N SER A 87 -1.36 -3.12 -2.48
CA SER A 87 -1.47 -4.56 -2.69
C SER A 87 -1.39 -5.33 -1.38
N ALA A 88 -0.50 -4.91 -0.46
CA ALA A 88 -0.42 -5.48 0.89
C ALA A 88 -1.74 -5.34 1.65
N ILE A 89 -2.35 -4.14 1.63
CA ILE A 89 -3.66 -3.90 2.26
C ILE A 89 -4.74 -4.79 1.64
N ARG A 90 -4.78 -4.91 0.31
CA ARG A 90 -5.75 -5.79 -0.37
C ARG A 90 -5.57 -7.27 0.00
N GLY A 91 -4.34 -7.74 0.10
CA GLY A 91 -4.04 -9.12 0.50
C GLY A 91 -4.54 -9.42 1.91
N TYR A 92 -4.23 -8.51 2.84
CA TYR A 92 -4.70 -8.60 4.23
C TYR A 92 -6.23 -8.58 4.33
N LEU A 93 -6.92 -7.64 3.68
CA LEU A 93 -8.39 -7.60 3.72
C LEU A 93 -9.04 -8.84 3.08
N ARG A 94 -8.42 -9.41 2.04
CA ARG A 94 -8.88 -10.67 1.46
C ARG A 94 -8.72 -11.83 2.42
N TYR A 95 -7.57 -11.92 3.09
CA TYR A 95 -7.34 -12.93 4.13
C TYR A 95 -8.41 -12.88 5.23
N LEU A 96 -8.80 -11.68 5.67
CA LEU A 96 -9.89 -11.55 6.65
C LEU A 96 -11.19 -12.17 6.13
N ILE A 97 -11.55 -11.90 4.87
CA ILE A 97 -12.74 -12.49 4.25
C ILE A 97 -12.61 -14.00 4.12
N ASP A 98 -11.44 -14.49 3.67
CA ASP A 98 -11.20 -15.92 3.43
C ASP A 98 -11.26 -16.75 4.73
N LEU A 99 -11.03 -16.13 5.90
CA LEU A 99 -11.16 -16.74 7.22
C LEU A 99 -12.45 -16.36 7.97
N ASP A 100 -13.42 -15.76 7.27
CA ASP A 100 -14.70 -15.32 7.85
C ASP A 100 -14.56 -14.31 9.00
N TYR A 101 -13.47 -13.55 9.04
CA TYR A 101 -13.27 -12.44 9.98
C TYR A 101 -13.98 -11.17 9.54
N HIS A 102 -14.17 -10.24 10.49
CA HIS A 102 -14.72 -8.92 10.18
C HIS A 102 -13.79 -8.17 9.21
N CYS A 103 -14.34 -7.71 8.09
CA CYS A 103 -13.64 -6.91 7.11
C CYS A 103 -14.39 -5.59 6.88
N PRO A 104 -13.81 -4.43 7.23
CA PRO A 104 -14.52 -3.15 7.26
C PRO A 104 -14.87 -2.63 5.85
N ILE A 105 -14.06 -3.01 4.85
CA ILE A 105 -14.28 -2.67 3.44
C ILE A 105 -13.87 -3.80 2.52
N ALA A 106 -14.57 -3.95 1.40
CA ALA A 106 -14.21 -4.93 0.38
C ALA A 106 -12.85 -4.61 -0.30
N PRO A 107 -11.93 -5.57 -0.47
CA PRO A 107 -10.60 -5.35 -1.08
C PRO A 107 -10.67 -4.69 -2.48
N GLU A 108 -11.73 -4.95 -3.23
CA GLU A 108 -11.92 -4.50 -4.61
C GLU A 108 -12.02 -2.98 -4.72
N VAL A 109 -12.43 -2.31 -3.64
CA VAL A 109 -12.62 -0.85 -3.60
C VAL A 109 -11.29 -0.10 -3.60
N ILE A 110 -10.20 -0.73 -3.17
CA ILE A 110 -8.86 -0.12 -3.11
C ILE A 110 -8.29 -0.02 -4.53
N LYS A 111 -8.39 1.13 -5.19
CA LYS A 111 -7.87 1.30 -6.55
C LYS A 111 -6.42 1.77 -6.58
N PHE A 112 -5.62 1.13 -7.44
CA PHE A 112 -4.22 1.50 -7.68
C PHE A 112 -4.08 2.86 -8.37
N ILE A 113 -2.95 3.51 -8.15
CA ILE A 113 -2.63 4.77 -8.80
C ILE A 113 -2.06 4.53 -10.20
N LYS A 114 -2.43 5.39 -11.14
CA LYS A 114 -1.94 5.32 -12.52
C LYS A 114 -0.47 5.70 -12.58
N THR A 115 0.36 4.83 -13.15
CA THR A 115 1.74 5.13 -13.50
C THR A 115 1.77 5.91 -14.82
N THR A 116 2.32 7.13 -14.83
CA THR A 116 2.57 7.84 -16.09
C THR A 116 3.71 7.14 -16.86
N LYS A 117 3.43 6.66 -18.08
CA LYS A 117 4.47 6.23 -19.02
C LYS A 117 5.08 7.49 -19.65
N LYS A 118 6.41 7.64 -19.66
CA LYS A 118 7.06 8.62 -20.56
C LYS A 118 6.70 8.21 -22.00
N HIS A 119 6.29 9.16 -22.84
CA HIS A 119 6.25 8.95 -24.28
C HIS A 119 7.64 8.46 -24.73
N PRO A 120 7.74 7.40 -25.56
CA PRO A 120 9.00 7.06 -26.18
C PRO A 120 9.46 8.28 -26.99
N GLN A 121 10.66 8.77 -26.69
CA GLN A 121 11.30 9.84 -27.45
C GLN A 121 11.57 9.25 -28.84
N VAL A 122 10.80 9.69 -29.84
CA VAL A 122 10.97 9.24 -31.22
C VAL A 122 12.38 9.66 -31.64
N ALA A 123 13.20 8.70 -32.03
CA ALA A 123 14.48 9.00 -32.68
C ALA A 123 14.14 9.65 -34.02
N GLU A 124 14.51 10.92 -34.20
CA GLU A 124 14.53 11.52 -35.53
C GLU A 124 15.59 10.77 -36.34
N LEU A 125 15.14 9.99 -37.31
CA LEU A 125 15.99 9.40 -38.33
C LEU A 125 16.26 10.51 -39.37
N TYR A 126 17.50 10.95 -39.43
CA TYR A 126 18.05 11.81 -40.49
C TYR A 126 18.18 11.06 -41.81
#